data_AF-A0A497L8U8-F1
#
_entry.id   AF-A0A497L8U8-F1
#
_cell.length_a   1.000
_cell.length_b   1.000
_cell.length_c   1.000
_cell.angle_alpha   90.00
_cell.angle_beta   90.00
_cell.angle_gamma   90.00
#
_symmetry.space_group_name_H-M   'P 1'
#
loop_
_entity.id
_entity.type
_entity.pdbx_description
1 polymer ?
#
loop_
_entity_poly.entity_id
_entity_poly.type
_entity_poly.pdbx_seq_one_letter_code
_entity_poly.pdbx_strand_id
1 'polypeptide(L)' 'MTSETRYLIGEMELKMMKKTAYLINTSRGAVLDEDTLCRALREG' A
#
# COMPACT_ATOMS: atom_id res chain seq x y z
N MET A 1 7.89 6.64 -14.03
CA MET A 1 6.67 5.87 -13.70
C MET A 1 6.16 5.31 -15.00
N THR A 2 6.29 4.00 -15.21
CA THR A 2 5.56 3.31 -16.28
C THR A 2 4.14 3.06 -15.82
N SER A 3 3.19 2.82 -16.74
CA SER A 3 1.79 2.52 -16.39
C SER A 3 1.65 1.27 -15.52
N GLU A 4 2.64 0.40 -15.53
CA GLU A 4 2.68 -0.91 -14.85
C GLU A 4 2.95 -0.82 -13.35
N THR A 5 3.39 0.32 -12.83
CA THR A 5 3.78 0.48 -11.40
C THR A 5 2.84 1.38 -10.61
N ARG A 6 1.71 1.80 -11.20
CA ARG A 6 0.68 2.56 -10.50
C ARG A 6 -0.21 1.63 -9.67
N TYR A 7 -0.41 1.95 -8.40
CA TYR A 7 -1.30 1.23 -7.47
C TYR A 7 -1.00 -0.26 -7.32
N LEU A 8 0.29 -0.62 -7.31
CA LEU A 8 0.72 -2.01 -7.20
C LEU A 8 0.49 -2.60 -5.80
N ILE A 9 0.37 -1.74 -4.78
CA ILE A 9 -0.03 -2.13 -3.43
C ILE A 9 -1.37 -1.46 -3.10
N GLY A 10 -2.43 -2.26 -3.13
CA GLY A 10 -3.80 -1.87 -2.81
C GLY A 10 -4.37 -2.69 -1.67
N GLU A 11 -5.70 -2.86 -1.65
CA GLU A 11 -6.41 -3.35 -0.45
C GLU A 11 -6.12 -4.82 -0.18
N MET A 12 -6.03 -5.62 -1.25
CA MET A 12 -5.79 -7.04 -1.14
C MET A 12 -4.37 -7.32 -0.62
N GLU A 13 -3.37 -6.59 -1.13
CA GLU A 13 -1.97 -6.72 -0.69
C GLU A 13 -1.81 -6.33 0.77
N LEU A 14 -2.44 -5.21 1.18
CA LEU A 14 -2.42 -4.75 2.57
C LEU A 14 -3.09 -5.75 3.52
N LYS A 15 -4.22 -6.36 3.12
CA LYS A 15 -4.90 -7.40 3.93
C LYS A 15 -4.11 -8.70 4.06
N MET A 16 -3.22 -9.00 3.12
CA MET A 16 -2.34 -10.16 3.20
C MET A 16 -1.11 -9.93 4.10
N MET A 17 -0.83 -8.68 4.49
CA MET A 17 0.29 -8.39 5.38
C MET A 17 0.03 -8.91 6.79
N LYS A 18 1.10 -9.31 7.49
CA LYS A 18 1.02 -9.59 8.92
C LYS A 18 0.62 -8.30 9.65
N LYS A 19 -0.20 -8.40 10.70
CA LYS A 19 -0.55 -7.26 11.58
C LYS A 19 0.66 -6.52 12.16
N THR A 20 1.81 -7.19 12.24
CA THR A 20 3.07 -6.61 12.75
C THR A 20 4.02 -6.14 11.64
N ALA A 21 3.60 -6.19 10.38
CA ALA A 21 4.45 -5.81 9.27
C ALA A 21 4.59 -4.29 9.18
N TYR A 22 5.76 -3.85 8.71
CA TYR A 22 6.03 -2.46 8.38
C TYR A 22 6.14 -2.32 6.87
N LEU A 23 5.49 -1.31 6.31
CA LEU A 23 5.59 -0.93 4.91
C LEU A 23 6.43 0.34 4.79
N ILE A 24 7.55 0.28 4.06
CA ILE A 24 8.42 1.43 3.80
C ILE A 24 8.45 1.68 2.29
N ASN A 25 7.84 2.78 1.85
CA ASN A 25 7.89 3.19 0.44
C ASN A 25 8.93 4.29 0.24
N THR A 26 10.11 3.94 -0.29
CA THR A 26 11.18 4.88 -0.67
C THR A 26 11.18 5.22 -2.17
N SER A 27 10.14 4.81 -2.90
CA SER A 27 10.02 4.99 -4.35
C SER A 27 9.26 6.29 -4.69
N ARG A 28 8.11 6.20 -5.36
CA ARG A 28 7.24 7.35 -5.66
C ARG A 28 5.84 7.07 -5.10
N GLY A 29 5.14 8.10 -4.63
CA GLY A 29 3.83 7.97 -3.95
C GLY A 29 2.81 7.14 -4.73
N ALA A 30 2.74 7.32 -6.05
CA ALA A 30 1.77 6.64 -6.92
C ALA A 30 1.92 5.11 -7.05
N VAL A 31 2.90 4.49 -6.38
CA VAL A 31 2.99 3.02 -6.26
C VAL A 31 1.94 2.47 -5.30
N LEU A 32 1.50 3.28 -4.33
CA LEU A 32 0.50 2.93 -3.35
C LEU A 32 -0.82 3.65 -3.60
N ASP A 33 -1.92 3.01 -3.22
CA ASP A 33 -3.19 3.69 -3.01
C ASP A 33 -3.23 4.28 -1.60
N GLU A 34 -3.19 5.61 -1.51
CA GLU A 34 -3.17 6.35 -0.25
C GLU A 34 -4.47 6.20 0.56
N ASP A 35 -5.63 6.15 -0.10
CA ASP A 35 -6.93 5.99 0.57
C ASP A 35 -7.03 4.60 1.21
N THR A 36 -6.58 3.60 0.45
CA THR A 36 -6.55 2.22 0.93
C THR A 36 -5.54 2.05 2.07
N LEU A 37 -4.36 2.67 1.99
CA LEU A 37 -3.41 2.67 3.10
C LEU A 37 -4.01 3.32 4.35
N CYS A 38 -4.68 4.47 4.21
CA CYS A 38 -5.33 5.15 5.32
C CYS A 38 -6.37 4.27 6.01
N ARG A 39 -7.15 3.50 5.23
CA ARG A 39 -8.10 2.53 5.78
C ARG A 39 -7.39 1.39 6.51
N ALA A 40 -6.39 0.76 5.90
CA ALA A 40 -5.65 -0.35 6.51
C ALA A 40 -4.99 0.05 7.84
N LEU A 41 -4.42 1.25 7.92
CA LEU A 41 -3.83 1.78 9.17
C LEU A 41 -4.87 2.04 10.27
N ARG A 42 -6.11 2.40 9.91
CA ARG A 42 -7.20 2.59 10.87
C ARG A 42 -7.76 1.26 11.38
N GLU A 43 -7.68 0.20 10.57
CA GLU A 43 -8.26 -1.11 10.85
C GLU A 43 -7.34 -2.04 11.68
N GLY A 44 -6.01 -1.88 11.61
CA GLY A 44 -5.04 -2.53 12.52
C GLY A 44 -4.62 -3.97 12.17
#